data_AF-A0A7J2Z096-F1
#
_entry.id   AF-A0A7J2Z096-F1
#
_cell.length_a   1.000
_cell.length_b   1.000
_cell.length_c   1.000
_cell.angle_alpha   90.00
_cell.angle_beta   90.00
_cell.angle_gamma   90.00
#
_symmetry.space_group_name_H-M   'P 1'
#
loop_
_entity.id
_entity.type
_entity.pdbx_description
1 polymer ?
#
loop_
_entity_poly.entity_id
_entity_poly.type
_entity_poly.pdbx_seq_one_letter_code
_entity_poly.pdbx_strand_id
1 'polypeptide(L)' 'MEKEYEFWPDQIAKTLVKKWKVKKQVVTTGTSMSGEPHIGNANDVIRGHAIFLALKKLKVPAEL' A
#
# COMPACT_ATOMS: atom_id res chain seq x y z
N MET A 1 29.12 -3.54 -7.05
CA MET A 1 27.84 -3.97 -6.45
C MET A 1 26.75 -3.08 -6.99
N GLU A 2 25.94 -3.57 -7.92
CA GLU A 2 24.72 -2.87 -8.33
C GLU A 2 23.80 -2.76 -7.10
N LYS A 3 23.29 -1.56 -6.82
CA LYS A 3 22.24 -1.40 -5.81
C LYS A 3 20.98 -2.01 -6.38
N GLU A 4 20.55 -3.12 -5.81
CA GLU A 4 19.24 -3.70 -6.11
C GLU A 4 18.17 -2.68 -5.72
N TYR A 5 17.50 -2.10 -6.72
CA TYR A 5 16.53 -1.03 -6.50
C TYR A 5 15.22 -1.65 -6.03
N GLU A 6 14.94 -1.55 -4.73
CA GLU A 6 13.70 -2.08 -4.19
C GLU A 6 12.54 -1.13 -4.52
N PHE A 7 11.48 -1.66 -5.14
CA PHE A 7 10.28 -0.90 -5.50
C PHE A 7 9.62 -0.32 -4.25
N TRP A 8 9.17 0.94 -4.31
CA TRP A 8 8.71 1.70 -3.13
C TRP A 8 7.59 1.03 -2.30
N PRO A 9 6.61 0.29 -2.86
CA PRO A 9 5.57 -0.36 -2.07
C PRO A 9 6.14 -1.51 -1.24
N ASP A 10 7.15 -2.23 -1.76
CA ASP A 10 7.82 -3.31 -1.05
C ASP A 10 8.55 -2.75 0.19
N GLN A 11 9.22 -1.60 0.05
CA GLN A 11 9.87 -0.90 1.17
C GLN A 11 8.88 -0.47 2.25
N ILE A 12 7.73 0.09 1.85
CA ILE A 12 6.67 0.51 2.78
C ILE A 12 6.08 -0.72 3.48
N ALA A 13 5.72 -1.77 2.74
CA ALA A 13 5.16 -3.00 3.30
C ALA A 13 6.10 -3.62 4.33
N LYS A 14 7.40 -3.75 4.03
CA LYS A 14 8.42 -4.22 4.98
C LYS A 14 8.48 -3.34 6.23
N THR A 15 8.41 -2.03 6.05
CA THR A 15 8.43 -1.07 7.17
C THR A 15 7.19 -1.21 8.05
N LEU A 16 6.01 -1.35 7.45
CA LEU A 16 4.75 -1.54 8.16
C LEU A 16 4.76 -2.84 8.97
N VAL A 17 5.21 -3.95 8.40
CA VAL A 17 5.31 -5.26 9.09
C VAL A 17 6.32 -5.21 10.24
N LYS A 18 7.45 -4.53 10.04
CA LYS A 18 8.48 -4.37 11.08
C LYS A 18 8.00 -3.51 12.24
N LYS A 19 7.31 -2.40 11.94
CA LYS A 19 6.83 -1.45 12.94
C LYS A 19 5.59 -1.94 13.66
N TRP A 20 4.63 -2.51 12.94
CA TRP A 20 3.32 -2.88 13.47
C TRP A 20 3.21 -4.40 13.57
N LYS A 21 3.31 -4.91 14.80
CA LYS A 21 3.17 -6.34 15.11
C LYS A 21 1.69 -6.72 15.22
N VAL A 22 0.95 -6.57 14.13
CA VAL A 22 -0.49 -6.80 14.05
C VAL A 22 -0.80 -8.10 13.31
N LYS A 23 -1.93 -8.75 13.64
CA LYS A 23 -2.37 -9.98 12.98
C LYS A 23 -2.84 -9.76 11.54
N LYS A 24 -3.34 -8.56 11.24
CA LYS A 24 -3.87 -8.15 9.93
C LYS A 24 -3.56 -6.68 9.68
N GLN A 25 -3.15 -6.35 8.46
CA GLN A 25 -2.98 -4.97 7.98
C GLN A 25 -4.22 -4.59 7.16
N VAL A 26 -4.76 -3.40 7.38
CA VAL A 26 -5.87 -2.85 6.58
C VAL A 26 -5.35 -1.60 5.90
N VAL A 27 -5.37 -1.58 4.57
CA VAL A 27 -5.04 -0.41 3.77
C VAL A 27 -6.37 0.26 3.42
N THR A 28 -6.47 1.57 3.61
CA THR A 28 -7.69 2.31 3.25
C THR A 28 -7.36 3.40 2.27
N THR A 29 -8.28 3.62 1.32
CA THR A 29 -8.23 4.71 0.34
C THR A 29 -9.58 5.42 0.36
N GLY A 30 -9.61 6.71 0.11
CA GLY A 30 -10.84 7.46 0.27
C GLY A 30 -10.85 8.77 -0.50
N THR A 31 -12.03 9.14 -0.98
CA THR A 31 -12.27 10.46 -1.56
C THR A 31 -13.61 11.01 -1.10
N SER A 32 -13.70 12.34 -1.01
CA SER A 32 -14.98 13.02 -0.90
C SER A 32 -15.75 12.85 -2.21
N MET A 33 -17.07 12.63 -2.11
CA MET A 33 -18.00 12.60 -3.25
C MET A 33 -18.63 13.98 -3.53
N SER A 34 -17.92 15.06 -3.21
CA SER A 34 -18.38 16.44 -3.42
C SER A 34 -18.21 16.95 -4.86
N GLY A 35 -17.73 16.12 -5.77
CA GLY A 35 -17.51 16.43 -7.19
C GLY A 35 -17.08 15.19 -7.96
N GLU A 36 -16.77 15.33 -9.26
CA GLU A 36 -16.27 14.21 -10.05
C GLU A 36 -14.87 13.77 -9.56
N PRO A 37 -14.65 12.45 -9.35
CA PRO A 37 -13.32 11.91 -9.10
C PRO A 37 -12.35 12.27 -10.23
N HIS A 38 -11.16 12.73 -9.85
CA HIS A 38 -10.11 13.12 -10.77
C HIS A 38 -8.83 12.29 -10.55
N ILE A 39 -7.79 12.59 -11.34
CA ILE A 39 -6.53 11.82 -11.35
C ILE A 39 -5.86 11.74 -9.96
N GLY A 40 -6.09 12.72 -9.09
CA GLY A 40 -5.61 12.70 -7.71
C GLY A 40 -6.24 11.59 -6.89
N ASN A 41 -7.56 11.36 -7.05
CA ASN A 41 -8.27 10.29 -6.36
C ASN A 41 -7.85 8.92 -6.90
N ALA A 42 -7.66 8.80 -8.22
CA ALA A 42 -7.15 7.57 -8.83
C ALA A 42 -5.76 7.20 -8.27
N ASN A 43 -4.89 8.19 -8.09
CA ASN A 43 -3.56 7.98 -7.53
C ASN A 43 -3.60 7.46 -6.09
N ASP A 44 -4.55 7.91 -5.26
CA ASP A 44 -4.74 7.37 -3.90
C ASP A 44 -5.07 5.87 -3.93
N VAL A 45 -6.05 5.49 -4.76
CA VAL A 45 -6.45 4.08 -4.97
C VAL A 45 -5.28 3.24 -5.47
N ILE A 46 -4.54 3.73 -6.48
CA ILE A 46 -3.40 3.01 -7.07
C ILE A 46 -2.30 2.77 -6.03
N ARG A 47 -1.98 3.78 -5.21
CA ARG A 47 -0.95 3.66 -4.17
C ARG A 47 -1.36 2.68 -3.08
N GLY A 48 -2.61 2.77 -2.60
CA GLY A 48 -3.15 1.83 -1.61
C GLY A 48 -3.10 0.39 -2.14
N HIS A 49 -3.53 0.19 -3.39
CA HIS A 49 -3.50 -1.13 -4.02
C HIS A 49 -2.07 -1.68 -4.19
N ALA A 50 -1.11 -0.83 -4.57
CA ALA A 50 0.30 -1.25 -4.69
C ALA A 50 0.88 -1.74 -3.35
N ILE A 51 0.58 -1.05 -2.25
CA ILE A 51 1.01 -1.47 -0.90
C ILE A 51 0.30 -2.77 -0.49
N PHE A 52 -1.01 -2.90 -0.77
CA PHE A 52 -1.76 -4.12 -0.52
C PHE A 52 -1.14 -5.34 -1.22
N LEU A 53 -0.79 -5.20 -2.50
CA LEU A 53 -0.14 -6.27 -3.27
C LEU A 53 1.24 -6.61 -2.70
N ALA A 54 2.03 -5.61 -2.27
CA ALA A 54 3.30 -5.84 -1.60
C ALA A 54 3.14 -6.59 -0.26
N LEU A 55 2.13 -6.25 0.55
CA LEU A 55 1.81 -6.99 1.78
C LEU A 55 1.40 -8.44 1.50
N LYS A 56 0.60 -8.68 0.44
CA LYS A 56 0.24 -10.03 -0.01
C LYS A 56 1.47 -10.84 -0.46
N LYS A 57 2.41 -10.21 -1.18
CA LYS A 57 3.69 -10.83 -1.59
C LYS A 57 4.52 -11.27 -0.37
N LEU A 58 4.46 -10.52 0.73
CA LEU A 58 5.07 -10.88 2.02
C LEU A 58 4.25 -11.93 2.82
N LYS A 59 3.15 -12.46 2.26
CA LYS A 59 2.23 -13.41 2.91
C LYS A 59 1.63 -12.88 4.22
N VAL A 60 1.50 -11.57 4.34
CA VAL A 60 0.86 -10.93 5.49
C VAL A 60 -0.66 -10.92 5.27
N PRO A 61 -1.48 -11.25 6.27
CA PRO A 61 -2.92 -11.05 6.17
C PRO A 61 -3.23 -9.56 5.95
N ALA A 62 -3.69 -9.23 4.75
CA ALA A 62 -4.00 -7.87 4.34
C ALA A 62 -5.39 -7.76 3.69
N GLU A 63 -6.03 -6.61 3.89
CA GLU A 63 -7.29 -6.17 3.28
C GLU A 63 -7.12 -4.74 2.75
N LEU A 64 -7.85 -4.43 1.69
CA LEU A 64 -7.95 -3.11 1.06
C LEU A 64 -9.42 -2.70 1.03
#